data_AF-A0ABD0R9J4-F1
#
_entry.id   AF-A0ABD0R9J4-F1
#
_cell.length_a   1.000
_cell.length_b   1.000
_cell.length_c   1.000
_cell.angle_alpha   90.00
_cell.angle_beta   90.00
_cell.angle_gamma   90.00
#
_symmetry.space_group_name_H-M   'P 1'
#
loop_
_entity.id
_entity.type
_entity.pdbx_description
1 polymer ?
#
loop_
_entity_poly.entity_id
_entity_poly.type
_entity_poly.pdbx_seq_one_letter_code
_entity_poly.pdbx_strand_id
1 'polypeptide(L)' 'GTMEQNIYERQVAKQSLSSRVLDQQQIQRHFTHSQLNELYCFRPDLRPSKHTQMPV' A
#
# COMPACT_ATOMS: atom_id res chain seq x y z
N GLY A 1 -22.75 0.81 -17.60
CA GLY A 1 -21.59 1.71 -17.53
C GLY A 1 -21.30 2.20 -18.92
N THR A 2 -21.46 3.49 -19.16
CA THR A 2 -21.21 4.08 -20.48
C THR A 2 -19.70 4.29 -20.68
N MET A 3 -19.29 4.63 -21.90
CA MET A 3 -17.88 4.88 -22.22
C MET A 3 -17.29 6.04 -21.39
N GLU A 4 -18.10 7.05 -21.13
CA GLU A 4 -17.74 8.22 -20.32
C GLU A 4 -17.35 7.81 -18.90
N GLN A 5 -18.10 6.88 -18.31
CA GLN A 5 -17.82 6.39 -16.98
C GLN A 5 -16.50 5.59 -16.93
N ASN A 6 -16.26 4.73 -17.91
CA ASN A 6 -15.00 3.99 -18.03
C ASN A 6 -13.79 4.91 -18.27
N ILE A 7 -13.97 5.98 -19.05
CA ILE A 7 -12.91 6.97 -19.30
C ILE A 7 -12.60 7.75 -18.01
N TYR A 8 -13.63 8.18 -17.28
CA TYR A 8 -13.48 8.87 -16.01
C TYR A 8 -12.69 8.03 -14.99
N GLU A 9 -13.09 6.77 -14.80
CA GLU A 9 -12.41 5.86 -13.86
C GLU A 9 -10.92 5.68 -14.20
N ARG A 10 -10.61 5.49 -15.49
CA ARG A 10 -9.21 5.38 -15.96
C ARG A 10 -8.41 6.66 -15.72
N GLN A 11 -9.02 7.83 -15.93
CA GLN A 11 -8.35 9.11 -15.70
C GLN A 11 -8.04 9.32 -14.21
N VAL A 12 -9.01 9.04 -13.34
CA VAL A 12 -8.82 9.11 -11.88
C VAL A 12 -7.72 8.16 -11.43
N ALA A 13 -7.73 6.91 -11.90
CA ALA A 13 -6.69 5.93 -11.58
C ALA A 13 -5.31 6.41 -12.06
N LYS A 14 -5.20 6.88 -13.31
CA LYS A 14 -3.95 7.39 -13.88
C LYS A 14 -3.40 8.56 -13.08
N GLN A 15 -4.24 9.54 -12.74
CA GLN A 15 -3.84 10.71 -11.97
C GLN A 15 -3.37 10.33 -10.56
N SER A 16 -4.14 9.49 -9.86
CA SER A 16 -3.77 9.00 -8.52
C SER A 16 -2.46 8.22 -8.50
N LEU A 17 -2.17 7.45 -9.56
CA LEU A 17 -0.91 6.74 -9.71
C LEU A 17 0.24 7.70 -9.99
N SER A 18 0.07 8.65 -10.93
CA SER A 18 1.12 9.61 -11.26
C SER A 18 1.52 10.49 -10.08
N SER A 19 0.58 10.91 -9.23
CA SER A 19 0.88 11.74 -8.06
C SER A 19 1.68 11.01 -6.99
N ARG A 20 1.59 9.68 -6.92
CA ARG A 20 2.39 8.84 -6.02
C ARG A 20 3.78 8.51 -6.58
N VAL A 21 3.89 8.38 -7.91
CA VAL A 21 5.18 8.08 -8.58
C VAL A 21 6.06 9.33 -8.68
N LEU A 22 5.48 10.49 -8.96
CA LEU A 22 6.19 11.78 -9.05
C LEU A 22 6.39 12.44 -7.67
N ASP A 23 6.03 11.74 -6.60
CA ASP A 23 6.14 12.16 -5.20
C ASP A 23 5.45 13.50 -4.85
N GLN A 24 4.45 13.89 -5.64
CA GLN A 24 3.65 15.10 -5.38
C GLN A 24 2.76 14.94 -4.14
N GLN A 25 2.32 13.71 -3.87
CA GLN A 25 1.66 13.33 -2.62
C GLN A 25 2.62 12.50 -1.77
N GLN A 26 3.69 13.13 -1.28
CA GLN A 26 4.65 12.46 -0.42
C GLN A 26 3.96 11.96 0.85
N ILE A 27 3.77 10.64 0.93
CA ILE A 27 3.45 9.96 2.18
C ILE A 27 4.79 9.46 2.71
N GLN A 28 5.36 10.16 3.66
CA GLN A 28 6.62 9.79 4.30
C GLN A 28 6.42 8.46 5.06
N ARG A 29 6.73 7.34 4.40
CA ARG A 29 6.64 5.98 4.98
C ARG A 29 7.87 5.63 5.81
N HIS A 30 8.32 6.56 6.65
CA HIS A 30 9.44 6.31 7.54
C HIS A 30 8.93 5.70 8.84
N PHE A 31 9.40 4.49 9.13
CA PHE A 31 9.26 3.94 10.46
C PHE A 31 10.21 4.66 11.40
N THR A 32 9.71 5.04 12.56
CA THR A 32 10.56 5.46 13.67
C THR A 32 11.40 4.27 14.15
N HIS A 33 12.53 4.55 14.79
CA HIS A 33 13.39 3.50 15.35
C HIS A 33 12.63 2.55 16.29
N SER A 34 11.68 3.07 17.07
CA SER A 34 10.83 2.27 17.95
C SER A 34 9.92 1.31 17.18
N GLN A 35 9.33 1.75 16.07
CA GLN A 35 8.48 0.90 15.22
C GLN A 35 9.28 -0.19 14.51
N LEU A 36 10.51 0.11 14.08
CA LEU A 36 11.42 -0.90 13.53
C LEU A 36 11.77 -1.95 14.58
N ASN A 37 12.11 -1.51 15.80
CA ASN A 37 12.42 -2.43 16.88
C ASN A 37 11.23 -3.36 17.18
N GLU A 38 10.01 -2.82 17.24
CA GLU A 38 8.80 -3.63 17.41
C GLU A 38 8.58 -4.63 16.26
N LEU A 39 8.82 -4.23 15.00
CA LEU A 39 8.65 -5.10 13.84
C LEU A 39 9.63 -6.28 13.83
N TYR A 40 10.86 -6.07 14.31
CA TYR A 40 11.88 -7.11 14.41
C TYR A 40 11.87 -7.86 15.74
N CYS A 41 11.08 -7.42 16.72
CA CYS A 41 10.91 -8.12 17.98
C CYS A 41 10.17 -9.44 17.75
N PHE A 42 10.89 -10.55 17.92
CA PHE A 42 10.31 -11.88 17.87
C PHE A 42 9.30 -12.06 19.02
N ARG A 43 8.01 -12.19 18.67
CA ARG A 43 6.93 -12.46 19.61
C ARG A 43 6.42 -13.88 19.39
N PRO A 44 6.79 -14.85 20.24
CA PRO A 44 6.45 -16.28 20.06
C PRO A 44 4.94 -16.56 20.11
N ASP A 45 4.17 -15.63 20.71
CA ASP A 45 2.70 -15.71 20.80
C ASP A 45 2.00 -15.24 19.52
N LEU A 46 2.67 -14.42 18.70
CA LEU A 46 2.23 -14.09 17.34
C LEU A 46 2.75 -15.16 16.39
N ARG A 47 2.16 -16.36 16.43
CA ARG A 47 2.23 -17.22 15.24
C ARG A 47 1.35 -16.54 14.19
N PRO A 48 1.88 -16.00 13.08
CA PRO A 48 1.02 -15.65 11.97
C PRO A 48 0.30 -16.94 11.57
N SER A 49 -1.04 -16.92 11.65
CA SER A 49 -1.86 -17.96 11.06
C SER A 49 -1.34 -18.17 9.64
N LYS A 50 -1.00 -19.43 9.34
CA LYS A 50 -0.30 -19.91 8.16
C LYS A 50 -0.70 -19.11 6.92
N HIS A 51 0.30 -18.56 6.22
CA HIS A 51 0.22 -18.08 4.83
C HIS A 51 -1.19 -17.68 4.37
N THR A 52 -1.55 -16.39 4.48
CA THR A 52 -2.47 -15.83 3.50
C THR A 52 -1.81 -16.05 2.15
N GLN A 53 -2.29 -17.04 1.41
CA GLN A 53 -1.87 -17.31 0.05
C GLN A 53 -1.97 -15.99 -0.71
N MET A 54 -0.83 -15.51 -1.20
CA MET A 54 -0.84 -14.52 -2.25
C MET A 54 -1.47 -15.22 -3.47
N PRO A 55 -2.60 -14.75 -4.02
CA PRO A 55 -3.09 -15.29 -5.26
C PRO A 55 -2.01 -15.02 -6.31
N VAL A 56 -1.65 -16.09 -7.02
CA VAL A 56 -0.70 -16.09 -8.16
C VAL A 56 -1.19 -15.16 -9.27
#